data_AF-A0A3D9SWG8-F1
#
_entry.id   AF-A0A3D9SWG8-F1
#
_cell.length_a   1.000
_cell.length_b   1.000
_cell.length_c   1.000
_cell.angle_alpha   90.00
_cell.angle_beta   90.00
_cell.angle_gamma   90.00
#
_symmetry.space_group_name_H-M   'P 1'
#
loop_
_entity.id
_entity.type
_entity.pdbx_description
1 polymer ?
#
loop_
_entity_poly.entity_id
_entity_poly.type
_entity_poly.pdbx_seq_one_letter_code
_entity_poly.pdbx_strand_id
1 'polypeptide(L)' 'MLSIDPKMLPRLDDLEEDLLARRERAVAENWLGEIEGLDLTLTFLRGKRAQARRTARLGPPGQVDLGLPTTPRR' A
#
# COMPACT_ATOMS: atom_id res chain seq x y z
N MET A 1 3.00 11.89 5.93
CA MET A 1 3.30 10.65 5.17
C MET A 1 2.37 10.59 3.97
N LEU A 2 2.88 10.33 2.76
CA LEU A 2 2.11 10.33 1.51
C LEU A 2 1.19 9.10 1.43
N SER A 3 -0.11 9.32 1.24
CA SER A 3 -1.12 8.26 1.03
C SER A 3 -1.21 7.89 -0.45
N ILE A 4 -1.39 6.61 -0.76
CA ILE A 4 -1.59 6.12 -2.13
C ILE A 4 -3.07 6.17 -2.50
N ASP A 5 -3.37 6.57 -3.74
CA ASP A 5 -4.72 6.48 -4.31
C ASP A 5 -5.20 5.02 -4.32
N PRO A 6 -6.35 4.69 -3.71
CA PRO A 6 -6.94 3.36 -3.74
C PRO A 6 -7.04 2.71 -5.13
N LYS A 7 -7.17 3.49 -6.20
CA LYS A 7 -7.19 2.99 -7.59
C LYS A 7 -5.89 2.30 -8.00
N MET A 8 -4.80 2.54 -7.27
CA MET A 8 -3.50 1.90 -7.50
C MET A 8 -3.39 0.50 -6.91
N LEU A 9 -4.40 0.00 -6.18
CA LEU A 9 -4.36 -1.33 -5.56
C LEU A 9 -3.96 -2.45 -6.54
N PRO A 10 -4.52 -2.56 -7.77
CA PRO A 10 -4.09 -3.59 -8.72
C PRO A 10 -2.61 -3.48 -9.06
N ARG A 11 -2.09 -2.26 -9.25
CA ARG A 11 -0.67 -2.05 -9.53
C ARG A 11 0.23 -2.46 -8.37
N LEU A 12 -0.22 -2.27 -7.13
CA LEU A 12 0.51 -2.72 -5.94
C LEU A 12 0.53 -4.25 -5.84
N ASP A 13 -0.51 -4.93 -6.32
CA ASP A 13 -0.57 -6.40 -6.37
C ASP A 13 0.45 -6.94 -7.39
N ASP A 14 0.49 -6.37 -8.60
CA ASP A 14 1.48 -6.73 -9.63
C ASP A 14 2.92 -6.53 -9.14
N LEU A 15 3.17 -5.44 -8.39
CA LEU A 15 4.49 -5.16 -7.82
C LEU A 15 4.86 -6.15 -6.71
N GLU A 16 3.88 -6.61 -5.91
CA GLU A 16 4.14 -7.61 -4.87
C GLU A 16 4.56 -8.94 -5.52
N GLU A 17 3.89 -9.35 -6.60
CA GLU A 17 4.24 -10.55 -7.36
C GLU A 17 5.63 -10.47 -7.99
N ASP A 18 5.97 -9.37 -8.67
CA ASP A 18 7.31 -9.17 -9.26
C ASP A 18 8.41 -9.20 -8.18
N LEU A 19 8.19 -8.55 -7.03
CA LEU A 19 9.17 -8.56 -5.93
C LEU A 19 9.36 -9.96 -5.32
N LEU A 20 8.30 -10.75 -5.21
CA LEU A 20 8.40 -12.14 -4.75
C LEU A 20 9.21 -13.00 -5.73
N ALA A 21 8.95 -12.89 -7.04
CA ALA A 21 9.70 -13.61 -8.07
C ALA A 21 11.20 -13.23 -8.06
N ARG A 22 11.51 -11.95 -7.88
CA ARG A 22 12.91 -11.48 -7.74
C ARG A 22 13.57 -12.00 -6.48
N ARG A 23 12.82 -12.07 -5.36
CA ARG A 23 13.33 -12.61 -4.10
C ARG A 23 13.66 -14.09 -4.24
N GLU A 24 12.79 -14.87 -4.88
CA GLU A 24 13.05 -16.29 -5.15
C GLU A 24 14.34 -16.48 -5.97
N ARG A 25 14.55 -15.65 -6.99
CA ARG A 25 15.80 -15.65 -7.76
C ARG A 25 17.01 -15.28 -6.89
N ALA A 26 16.90 -14.21 -6.10
CA ALA A 26 17.98 -13.77 -5.21
C ALA A 26 18.36 -14.86 -4.17
N VAL A 27 17.39 -15.64 -3.70
CA VAL A 27 17.64 -16.83 -2.86
C VAL A 27 18.35 -17.93 -3.64
N ALA A 28 17.87 -18.25 -4.85
CA ALA A 28 18.49 -19.27 -5.69
C ALA A 28 19.95 -18.93 -6.06
N GLU A 29 20.25 -17.65 -6.27
CA GLU A 29 21.59 -17.15 -6.63
C GLU A 29 22.43 -16.71 -5.41
N ASN A 30 21.90 -16.87 -4.20
CA ASN A 30 22.55 -16.50 -2.93
C ASN A 30 23.01 -15.03 -2.89
N TRP A 31 22.20 -14.12 -3.43
CA TRP A 31 22.41 -12.68 -3.42
C TRP A 31 21.91 -12.06 -2.12
N LEU A 32 22.69 -12.22 -1.04
CA LEU A 32 22.28 -11.83 0.32
C LEU A 32 21.84 -10.36 0.43
N GLY A 33 22.58 -9.42 -0.18
CA GLY A 33 22.21 -8.00 -0.14
C GLY A 33 20.91 -7.67 -0.88
N GLU A 34 20.64 -8.37 -1.97
CA GLU A 34 19.39 -8.21 -2.73
C GLU A 34 18.20 -8.76 -1.93
N ILE A 35 18.37 -9.89 -1.25
CA ILE A 35 17.34 -10.48 -0.38
C ILE A 35 16.93 -9.49 0.72
N GLU A 36 17.90 -8.89 1.42
CA GLU A 36 17.61 -7.91 2.48
C GLU A 36 16.87 -6.68 1.95
N GLY A 37 17.31 -6.15 0.80
CA GLY A 37 16.66 -5.02 0.13
C GLY A 37 15.22 -5.32 -0.31
N LEU A 38 15.00 -6.52 -0.87
CA LEU A 38 13.68 -6.99 -1.30
C LEU A 38 12.74 -7.21 -0.11
N ASP A 39 13.23 -7.79 1.00
CA ASP A 39 12.43 -8.00 2.21
C ASP A 39 11.96 -6.69 2.85
N LEU A 40 12.85 -5.68 2.89
CA LEU A 40 12.50 -4.34 3.36
C LEU A 40 11.45 -3.70 2.43
N THR A 41 11.65 -3.80 1.12
CA THR A 41 10.74 -3.22 0.12
C THR A 41 9.36 -3.88 0.17
N LEU A 42 9.30 -5.22 0.29
CA LEU A 42 8.06 -5.98 0.47
C LEU A 42 7.30 -5.53 1.73
N THR A 43 8.01 -5.30 2.84
CA THR A 43 7.42 -4.80 4.08
C THR A 43 6.74 -3.44 3.87
N PHE A 44 7.43 -2.50 3.22
CA PHE A 44 6.85 -1.18 2.93
C PHE A 44 5.70 -1.25 1.93
N LEU A 45 5.81 -2.09 0.90
CA LEU A 45 4.75 -2.29 -0.09
C LEU A 45 3.47 -2.79 0.57
N ARG A 46 3.58 -3.82 1.42
CA ARG A 46 2.45 -4.37 2.19
C ARG A 46 1.81 -3.33 3.09
N GLY A 47 2.61 -2.49 3.73
CA GLY A 47 2.12 -1.36 4.53
C GLY A 47 1.29 -0.36 3.69
N LYS A 48 1.79 0.01 2.51
CA LYS A 48 1.09 0.89 1.56
C LYS A 48 -0.20 0.26 1.03
N ARG A 49 -0.18 -1.03 0.69
CA ARG A 49 -1.36 -1.79 0.24
C ARG A 49 -2.42 -1.84 1.34
N ALA A 50 -2.03 -2.11 2.58
CA ALA A 50 -2.94 -2.10 3.73
C ALA A 50 -3.56 -0.71 3.95
N GLN A 51 -2.77 0.36 3.82
CA GLN A 51 -3.28 1.73 3.90
C GLN A 51 -4.28 2.02 2.78
N ALA A 52 -3.94 1.73 1.52
CA ALA A 52 -4.81 1.95 0.38
C ALA A 52 -6.12 1.16 0.49
N ARG A 53 -6.08 -0.09 0.98
CA ARG A 53 -7.29 -0.87 1.29
C ARG A 53 -8.17 -0.23 2.35
N ARG A 54 -7.58 0.33 3.42
CA ARG A 54 -8.35 1.06 4.44
C ARG A 54 -9.02 2.30 3.83
N THR A 55 -8.29 3.09 3.05
CA THR A 55 -8.85 4.26 2.35
C THR A 55 -9.95 3.86 1.38
N ALA A 56 -9.79 2.77 0.62
CA ALA A 56 -10.83 2.25 -0.28
C ALA A 56 -12.13 1.92 0.46
N ARG A 57 -12.02 1.32 1.66
CA ARG A 57 -13.16 0.93 2.50
C ARG A 57 -13.86 2.13 3.16
N LEU A 58 -13.09 3.12 3.59
CA LEU A 58 -13.61 4.30 4.28
C LEU A 58 -14.15 5.38 3.32
N GLY A 59 -13.93 5.23 2.01
CA GLY A 59 -14.25 6.25 1.02
C GLY A 59 -13.27 7.43 1.04
N PRO A 60 -13.56 8.53 0.33
CA PRO A 60 -12.75 9.74 0.37
C PRO A 60 -12.51 10.19 1.82
N PRO A 61 -11.32 10.71 2.18
CA PRO A 61 -11.11 11.35 3.48
C PRO A 61 -12.00 12.60 3.55
N GLY A 62 -13.24 12.45 4.01
CA GLY A 62 -14.18 13.58 3.89
C GLY A 62 -15.53 13.42 4.57
N GLN A 63 -15.97 12.23 4.98
CA GLN A 63 -17.26 12.15 5.68
C GLN A 63 -17.26 11.04 6.73
N VAL A 64 -16.61 11.33 7.85
CA VAL A 64 -16.97 10.72 9.13
C VAL A 64 -18.05 11.61 9.74
N ASP A 65 -19.22 11.04 10.04
CA ASP A 65 -20.23 11.75 10.83
C ASP A 65 -19.67 11.95 12.25
N LEU A 66 -19.10 13.14 12.46
CA LEU A 66 -18.52 13.56 13.73
C LEU A 66 -19.59 14.14 14.68
N GLY A 67 -20.88 14.11 14.29
CA GLY A 67 -21.95 14.80 15.01
C GLY A 67 -21.81 16.33 14.99
N LEU A 68 -21.03 16.86 14.05
CA LEU A 68 -20.81 18.30 13.91
C LEU A 68 -22.06 18.95 13.28
N PRO A 69 -22.56 20.05 13.85
CA PRO A 69 -23.73 20.73 13.28
C PRO A 69 -23.39 21.26 11.88
N THR A 70 -24.13 20.80 10.87
CA THR A 70 -24.05 21.35 9.51
C THR A 70 -24.67 22.73 9.49
N THR A 71 -23.84 23.77 9.33
CA THR A 71 -24.33 25.11 9.06
C THR A 71 -24.90 25.17 7.64
N PRO A 72 -26.17 25.57 7.45
CA PRO A 72 -26.75 25.69 6.12
C PRO A 72 -26.03 26.79 5.34
N ARG A 73 -25.62 26.47 4.10
CA ARG A 73 -25.07 27.45 3.16
C ARG A 73 -26.22 28.30 2.60
N ARG A 74 -26.13 29.62 2.76
CA ARG A 74 -27.00 30.62 2.12
C ARG A 74 -26.56 30.91 0.69
#